data_AF-A0A5E4L0R6-F1
#
_entry.id   AF-A0A5E4L0R6-F1
#
_cell.length_a   1.000
_cell.length_b   1.000
_cell.length_c   1.000
_cell.angle_alpha   90.00
_cell.angle_beta   90.00
_cell.angle_gamma   90.00
#
_symmetry.space_group_name_H-M   'P 1'
#
loop_
_entity.id
_entity.type
_entity.pdbx_description
1 polymer ?
#
loop_
_entity_poly.entity_id
_entity_poly.type
_entity_poly.pdbx_seq_one_letter_code
_entity_poly.pdbx_strand_id
1 'polypeptide(L)'
;MNRAIIVLIIIFVLFSGCVASNQNTPDIVGTNLTETPKIVETPHIQTSPDAKNESFPAQTTVNQSPLKRSDLLIDRISLDMTNFSDRKWSDLYQADELDCSRMSTYFWGYLRSNYHVAPKIIVSYQRQHAWLALKVSDVGNSSKYRHWNLKGIDYYYLEATIPKVVVDDNERFLINGQPYTSAEFYDATIYVFDSPSDANDFHADYSVLGGFNQEFVLKKDDLDKIQKFLK
;
A
#
# COMPACT_ATOMS: atom_id res chain seq x y z
N MET A 1 36.14 29.43 -25.67
CA MET A 1 35.50 28.83 -24.48
C MET A 1 35.86 27.36 -24.46
N ASN A 2 36.81 26.99 -23.60
CA ASN A 2 37.63 25.79 -23.75
C ASN A 2 36.92 24.53 -23.26
N ARG A 3 36.92 23.48 -24.10
CA ARG A 3 36.45 22.12 -23.80
C ARG A 3 37.08 21.50 -22.54
N ALA A 4 38.21 22.06 -22.07
CA ALA A 4 38.88 21.67 -20.83
C ALA A 4 38.06 21.96 -19.56
N ILE A 5 37.16 22.96 -19.57
CA ILE A 5 36.39 23.34 -18.37
C ILE A 5 35.22 22.36 -18.12
N ILE A 6 34.65 21.80 -19.18
CA ILE A 6 33.51 20.86 -19.08
C ILE A 6 33.97 19.50 -18.53
N VAL A 7 35.17 19.05 -18.88
CA VAL A 7 35.72 17.77 -18.38
C VAL A 7 36.07 17.85 -16.88
N LEU A 8 36.47 19.03 -16.37
CA LEU A 8 36.82 19.20 -14.97
C LEU A 8 35.60 19.10 -14.02
N ILE A 9 34.42 19.51 -14.47
CA ILE A 9 33.18 19.44 -13.68
C ILE A 9 32.68 18.00 -13.55
N ILE A 10 32.84 17.17 -14.59
CA ILE A 10 32.42 15.76 -14.56
C ILE A 10 33.30 14.93 -13.62
N ILE A 11 34.59 15.25 -13.49
CA ILE A 11 35.51 14.53 -12.59
C ILE A 11 35.25 14.85 -11.11
N PHE A 12 34.76 16.05 -10.79
CA PHE A 12 34.44 16.43 -9.40
C PHE A 12 33.18 15.71 -8.85
N VAL A 13 32.25 15.31 -9.72
CA VAL A 13 31.04 14.57 -9.33
C VAL A 13 31.34 13.09 -9.06
N LEU A 14 32.43 12.53 -9.61
CA LEU A 14 32.76 11.10 -9.49
C LEU A 14 33.75 10.76 -8.36
N PHE A 15 34.33 11.73 -7.65
CA PHE A 15 35.30 11.49 -6.57
C PHE A 15 34.92 12.05 -5.19
N SER A 16 33.69 12.53 -5.00
CA SER A 16 33.20 12.98 -3.68
C SER A 16 32.64 11.85 -2.82
N GLY A 17 33.31 10.68 -2.84
CA GLY A 17 33.04 9.56 -1.94
C GLY A 17 34.17 9.41 -0.93
N CYS A 18 34.23 10.30 0.07
CA CYS A 18 35.16 10.18 1.18
C CYS A 18 34.64 9.19 2.24
N VAL A 19 35.41 8.10 2.33
CA VAL A 19 35.73 7.20 3.46
C VAL A 19 35.62 7.80 4.88
N ALA A 20 35.03 7.01 5.81
CA ALA A 20 35.49 6.63 7.17
C ALA A 20 34.25 6.22 8.01
N SER A 21 34.22 5.27 8.93
CA SER A 21 35.25 4.67 9.78
C SER A 21 34.79 3.29 10.28
N ASN A 22 35.76 2.41 10.50
CA ASN A 22 35.60 1.13 11.19
C ASN A 22 35.56 1.34 12.72
N GLN A 23 35.08 0.30 13.44
CA GLN A 23 35.14 0.05 14.90
C GLN A 23 34.08 0.70 15.82
N ASN A 24 33.08 -0.09 16.23
CA ASN A 24 33.06 -0.77 17.55
C ASN A 24 31.70 -1.40 17.81
N THR A 25 31.70 -2.72 18.02
CA THR A 25 30.60 -3.45 18.68
C THR A 25 30.47 -2.97 20.12
N PRO A 26 29.23 -2.80 20.60
CA PRO A 26 28.89 -3.38 21.88
C PRO A 26 27.70 -4.32 21.73
N ASP A 27 27.83 -5.49 22.36
CA ASP A 27 26.70 -6.34 22.71
C ASP A 27 25.62 -5.51 23.43
N ILE A 28 24.39 -5.52 22.92
CA ILE A 28 23.22 -5.24 23.74
C ILE A 28 22.20 -6.37 23.54
N VAL A 29 22.12 -7.14 24.62
CA VAL A 29 21.07 -8.07 24.99
C VAL A 29 19.69 -7.40 24.91
N GLY A 30 18.79 -8.00 24.14
CA GLY A 30 17.34 -8.07 24.37
C GLY A 30 16.55 -6.76 24.52
N THR A 31 15.78 -6.41 23.51
CA THR A 31 14.46 -5.78 23.69
C THR A 31 13.52 -6.20 22.58
N ASN A 32 12.34 -6.70 22.96
CA ASN A 32 11.19 -6.91 22.08
C ASN A 32 10.88 -5.60 21.34
N LEU A 33 11.13 -5.57 20.03
CA LEU A 33 10.67 -4.47 19.17
C LEU A 33 9.21 -4.72 18.84
N THR A 34 8.33 -4.13 19.66
CA THR A 34 6.98 -3.75 19.24
C THR A 34 6.99 -2.24 19.06
N GLU A 35 7.77 -1.75 18.10
CA GLU A 35 7.76 -0.32 17.77
C GLU A 35 6.50 -0.02 16.97
N THR A 36 5.70 0.88 17.54
CA THR A 36 4.41 1.29 16.97
C THR A 36 4.68 2.39 15.94
N PRO A 37 4.13 2.32 14.72
CA PRO A 37 4.32 3.37 13.71
C PRO A 37 3.94 4.74 14.25
N LYS A 38 4.66 5.79 13.84
CA LYS A 38 4.28 7.18 14.16
C LYS A 38 3.07 7.56 13.30
N ILE A 39 1.89 7.54 13.90
CA ILE A 39 0.61 7.83 13.22
C ILE A 39 0.33 9.34 13.30
N VAL A 40 0.14 9.98 12.16
CA VAL A 40 -0.39 11.34 12.07
C VAL A 40 -1.81 11.29 11.51
N GLU A 41 -2.79 11.70 12.32
CA GLU A 41 -4.15 11.94 11.86
C GLU A 41 -4.29 13.39 11.42
N THR A 42 -4.73 13.60 10.19
CA THR A 42 -5.12 14.92 9.68
C THR A 42 -6.43 15.34 10.35
N PRO A 43 -6.65 16.63 10.64
CA PRO A 43 -7.91 17.10 11.23
C PRO A 43 -9.10 16.70 10.36
N HIS A 44 -10.10 16.06 10.95
CA HIS A 44 -11.38 15.80 10.29
C HIS A 44 -12.03 17.12 9.86
N ILE A 45 -11.96 17.45 8.57
CA ILE A 45 -12.91 18.38 7.97
C ILE A 45 -14.21 17.59 7.81
N GLN A 46 -15.13 17.83 8.74
CA GLN A 46 -16.46 17.26 8.73
C GLN A 46 -17.28 17.95 7.62
N THR A 47 -17.10 17.49 6.39
CA THR A 47 -18.07 17.65 5.32
C THR A 47 -18.17 16.31 4.64
N SER A 48 -19.28 15.62 4.85
CA SER A 48 -19.75 14.60 3.93
C SER A 48 -20.37 15.36 2.76
N PRO A 49 -19.76 15.41 1.57
CA PRO A 49 -20.55 15.50 0.37
C PRO A 49 -21.10 14.09 0.13
N ASP A 50 -22.41 13.99 -0.10
CA ASP A 50 -23.02 12.79 -0.64
C ASP A 50 -22.13 12.28 -1.77
N ALA A 51 -21.56 11.08 -1.59
CA ALA A 51 -20.85 10.38 -2.63
C ALA A 51 -21.84 10.23 -3.78
N LYS A 52 -21.72 11.09 -4.79
CA LYS A 52 -22.33 10.85 -6.09
C LYS A 52 -21.94 9.43 -6.44
N ASN A 53 -22.94 8.60 -6.68
CA ASN A 53 -22.81 7.22 -7.13
C ASN A 53 -21.86 7.16 -8.33
N GLU A 54 -20.56 7.07 -8.09
CA GLU A 54 -19.63 6.46 -9.01
C GLU A 54 -19.95 4.98 -8.93
N SER A 55 -20.85 4.58 -9.81
CA SER A 55 -21.21 3.20 -10.04
C SER A 55 -19.96 2.45 -10.46
N PHE A 56 -19.29 1.83 -9.48
CA PHE A 56 -18.32 0.79 -9.73
C PHE A 56 -19.00 -0.27 -10.60
N PRO A 57 -18.36 -0.77 -11.67
CA PRO A 57 -18.92 -1.85 -12.44
C PRO A 57 -19.09 -3.06 -11.51
N ALA A 58 -20.33 -3.29 -11.08
CA ALA A 58 -20.75 -4.54 -10.46
C ALA A 58 -20.63 -5.61 -11.54
N GLN A 59 -19.51 -6.35 -11.55
CA GLN A 59 -19.33 -7.44 -12.50
C GLN A 59 -18.83 -8.72 -11.85
N THR A 60 -19.72 -9.70 -11.98
CA THR A 60 -19.50 -11.14 -12.12
C THR A 60 -18.96 -11.86 -10.89
N THR A 61 -19.88 -12.53 -10.19
CA THR A 61 -19.60 -13.67 -9.30
C THR A 61 -18.66 -14.62 -10.02
N VAL A 62 -17.38 -14.61 -9.65
CA VAL A 62 -16.39 -15.55 -10.14
C VAL A 62 -16.84 -16.93 -9.64
N ASN A 63 -17.29 -17.75 -10.57
CA ASN A 63 -17.78 -19.09 -10.28
C ASN A 63 -16.56 -19.97 -10.01
N GLN A 64 -16.16 -20.09 -8.74
CA GLN A 64 -15.07 -20.98 -8.32
C GLN A 64 -15.62 -22.22 -7.59
N SER A 65 -15.04 -23.36 -7.95
CA SER A 65 -15.18 -24.66 -7.28
C SER A 65 -15.02 -24.55 -5.76
N PRO A 66 -15.67 -25.41 -4.96
CA PRO A 66 -15.79 -25.22 -3.52
C PRO A 66 -14.48 -25.57 -2.80
N LEU A 67 -13.52 -24.64 -2.80
CA LEU A 67 -12.55 -24.56 -1.71
C LEU A 67 -13.34 -24.24 -0.44
N LYS A 68 -13.17 -25.06 0.61
CA LYS A 68 -13.85 -24.93 1.91
C LYS A 68 -13.87 -23.46 2.32
N ARG A 69 -15.04 -22.81 2.19
CA ARG A 69 -15.25 -21.46 2.71
C ARG A 69 -15.06 -21.54 4.22
N SER A 70 -14.03 -20.84 4.72
CA SER A 70 -13.98 -20.49 6.13
C SER A 70 -15.16 -19.58 6.48
N ASP A 71 -15.62 -19.66 7.72
CA ASP A 71 -16.74 -18.85 8.22
C ASP A 71 -16.36 -17.36 8.34
N LEU A 72 -15.07 -17.03 8.49
CA LEU A 72 -14.62 -15.64 8.66
C LEU A 72 -14.59 -14.86 7.34
N LEU A 73 -14.97 -13.59 7.41
CA LEU A 73 -15.00 -12.71 6.24
C LEU A 73 -13.59 -12.44 5.70
N ILE A 74 -12.58 -12.30 6.57
CA ILE A 74 -11.18 -12.09 6.17
C ILE A 74 -10.62 -13.23 5.33
N ASP A 75 -11.03 -14.47 5.57
CA ASP A 75 -10.57 -15.62 4.80
C ASP A 75 -11.17 -15.64 3.38
N ARG A 76 -12.43 -15.16 3.22
CA ARG A 76 -13.06 -14.99 1.91
C ARG A 76 -12.39 -13.87 1.12
N ILE A 77 -12.14 -12.74 1.77
CA ILE A 77 -11.37 -11.62 1.18
C ILE A 77 -9.99 -12.12 0.73
N SER A 78 -9.28 -12.86 1.58
CA SER A 78 -7.97 -13.42 1.27
C SER A 78 -8.00 -14.38 0.09
N LEU A 79 -9.04 -15.20 -0.06
CA LEU A 79 -9.19 -16.09 -1.22
C LEU A 79 -9.33 -15.30 -2.52
N ASP A 80 -10.17 -14.26 -2.52
CA ASP A 80 -10.28 -13.37 -3.68
C ASP A 80 -8.96 -12.68 -4.00
N MET A 81 -8.23 -12.20 -2.99
CA MET A 81 -6.92 -11.60 -3.20
C MET A 81 -5.95 -12.59 -3.86
N THR A 82 -5.91 -13.85 -3.40
CA THR A 82 -5.14 -14.91 -4.06
C THR A 82 -5.55 -15.09 -5.52
N ASN A 83 -6.85 -15.06 -5.83
CA ASN A 83 -7.32 -15.15 -7.21
C ASN A 83 -6.82 -14.01 -8.11
N PHE A 84 -6.80 -12.77 -7.61
CA PHE A 84 -6.22 -11.64 -8.33
C PHE A 84 -4.71 -11.84 -8.54
N SER A 85 -3.99 -12.26 -7.50
CA SER A 85 -2.56 -12.55 -7.57
C SER A 85 -2.23 -13.65 -8.58
N ASP A 86 -2.98 -14.76 -8.57
CA ASP A 86 -2.78 -15.89 -9.48
C ASP A 86 -3.03 -15.52 -10.94
N ARG A 87 -3.97 -14.60 -11.18
CA ARG A 87 -4.24 -14.01 -12.51
C ARG A 87 -3.21 -12.99 -12.96
N LYS A 88 -2.14 -12.78 -12.20
CA LYS A 88 -1.05 -11.84 -12.51
C LYS A 88 -1.48 -10.36 -12.42
N TRP A 89 -2.30 -10.01 -11.44
CA TRP A 89 -2.66 -8.61 -11.17
C TRP A 89 -1.42 -7.70 -11.05
N SER A 90 -0.36 -8.20 -10.42
CA SER A 90 0.91 -7.49 -10.27
C SER A 90 1.57 -7.07 -11.59
N ASP A 91 1.21 -7.69 -12.72
CA ASP A 91 1.76 -7.31 -14.03
C ASP A 91 1.32 -5.89 -14.42
N LEU A 92 0.11 -5.46 -14.00
CA LEU A 92 -0.34 -4.08 -14.19
C LEU A 92 0.54 -3.10 -13.39
N TYR A 93 1.05 -3.53 -12.25
CA TYR A 93 1.96 -2.72 -11.45
C TYR A 93 3.38 -2.70 -12.03
N GLN A 94 3.91 -3.87 -12.37
CA GLN A 94 5.27 -4.03 -12.90
C GLN A 94 5.47 -3.42 -14.29
N ALA A 95 4.39 -3.28 -15.07
CA ALA A 95 4.39 -2.61 -16.36
C ALA A 95 4.14 -1.09 -16.25
N ASP A 96 4.12 -0.53 -15.04
CA ASP A 96 3.75 0.88 -14.76
C ASP A 96 2.37 1.27 -15.32
N GLU A 97 1.48 0.30 -15.51
CA GLU A 97 0.13 0.51 -16.05
C GLU A 97 -0.83 1.07 -14.99
N LEU A 98 -0.66 0.63 -13.73
CA LEU A 98 -1.30 1.13 -12.52
C LEU A 98 -0.24 1.25 -11.41
N ASP A 99 -0.32 2.27 -10.56
CA ASP A 99 0.52 2.40 -9.37
C ASP A 99 -0.20 1.90 -8.09
N CYS A 100 0.50 1.97 -6.96
CA CYS A 100 -0.03 1.47 -5.70
C CYS A 100 -1.30 2.22 -5.26
N SER A 101 -1.39 3.54 -5.49
CA SER A 101 -2.57 4.33 -5.12
C SER A 101 -3.79 3.96 -5.97
N ARG A 102 -3.63 3.78 -7.28
CA ARG A 102 -4.71 3.36 -8.17
C ARG A 102 -5.17 1.93 -7.86
N MET A 103 -4.24 1.01 -7.58
CA MET A 103 -4.59 -0.35 -7.18
C MET A 103 -5.29 -0.40 -5.81
N SER A 104 -4.82 0.37 -4.82
CA SER A 104 -5.51 0.52 -3.54
C SER A 104 -6.91 1.12 -3.71
N THR A 105 -7.07 2.10 -4.60
CA THR A 105 -8.37 2.70 -4.93
C THR A 105 -9.34 1.66 -5.49
N TYR A 106 -8.88 0.80 -6.40
CA TYR A 106 -9.69 -0.30 -6.92
C TYR A 106 -10.13 -1.25 -5.80
N PHE A 107 -9.20 -1.75 -4.98
CA PHE A 107 -9.55 -2.68 -3.91
C PHE A 107 -10.39 -2.03 -2.80
N TRP A 108 -10.24 -0.73 -2.56
CA TRP A 108 -11.10 0.01 -1.64
C TRP A 108 -12.57 -0.06 -2.09
N GLY A 109 -12.82 0.21 -3.38
CA GLY A 109 -14.16 0.08 -3.98
C GLY A 109 -14.67 -1.36 -4.04
N TYR A 110 -13.78 -2.30 -4.40
CA TYR A 110 -14.09 -3.73 -4.47
C TYR A 110 -14.57 -4.28 -3.13
N LEU A 111 -13.87 -3.97 -2.04
CA LEU A 111 -14.19 -4.49 -0.70
C LEU A 111 -15.50 -3.92 -0.17
N ARG A 112 -15.78 -2.64 -0.42
CA ARG A 112 -17.05 -2.02 -0.06
C ARG A 112 -18.23 -2.63 -0.81
N SER A 113 -18.05 -2.86 -2.11
CA SER A 113 -19.12 -3.35 -2.98
C SER A 113 -19.43 -4.83 -2.77
N ASN A 114 -18.41 -5.66 -2.56
CA ASN A 114 -18.57 -7.13 -2.48
C ASN A 114 -18.68 -7.66 -1.04
N TYR A 115 -18.13 -6.94 -0.06
CA TYR A 115 -18.04 -7.40 1.32
C TYR A 115 -18.67 -6.45 2.33
N HIS A 116 -19.09 -5.25 1.92
CA HIS A 116 -19.64 -4.21 2.79
C HIS A 116 -18.70 -3.83 3.95
N VAL A 117 -17.40 -3.97 3.72
CA VAL A 117 -16.33 -3.56 4.64
C VAL A 117 -15.85 -2.17 4.24
N ALA A 118 -15.55 -1.31 5.21
CA ALA A 118 -14.97 0.00 4.99
C ALA A 118 -13.45 -0.05 5.25
N PRO A 119 -12.61 -0.44 4.25
CA PRO A 119 -11.17 -0.38 4.40
C PRO A 119 -10.70 1.06 4.62
N LYS A 120 -9.65 1.22 5.43
CA LYS A 120 -8.85 2.46 5.47
C LYS A 120 -7.78 2.39 4.39
N ILE A 121 -7.37 3.54 3.86
CA ILE A 121 -6.17 3.67 3.02
C ILE A 121 -5.02 4.08 3.92
N ILE A 122 -3.91 3.35 3.83
CA ILE A 122 -2.69 3.63 4.57
C ILE A 122 -1.65 4.14 3.58
N VAL A 123 -1.04 5.29 3.85
CA VAL A 123 -0.01 5.88 3.00
C VAL A 123 1.27 6.07 3.80
N SER A 124 2.40 5.68 3.21
CA SER A 124 3.71 6.10 3.69
C SER A 124 4.43 6.89 2.59
N TYR A 125 4.56 8.20 2.76
CA TYR A 125 5.26 9.05 1.79
C TYR A 125 6.76 8.72 1.75
N GLN A 126 7.37 8.36 2.88
CA GLN A 126 8.79 8.02 2.97
C GLN A 126 9.13 6.79 2.12
N ARG A 127 8.16 5.88 2.01
CA ARG A 127 8.28 4.66 1.25
C ARG A 127 7.61 4.74 -0.13
N GLN A 128 6.94 5.85 -0.44
CA GLN A 128 6.18 6.07 -1.67
C GLN A 128 5.23 4.90 -1.99
N HIS A 129 4.50 4.41 -0.97
CA HIS A 129 3.61 3.25 -1.13
C HIS A 129 2.32 3.38 -0.32
N ALA A 130 1.29 2.66 -0.78
CA ALA A 130 -0.05 2.64 -0.20
C ALA A 130 -0.60 1.21 0.01
N TRP A 131 -1.37 1.03 1.09
CA TRP A 131 -2.05 -0.21 1.44
C TRP A 131 -3.52 0.03 1.76
N LEU A 132 -4.24 -1.06 1.96
CA LEU A 132 -5.52 -1.04 2.66
C LEU A 132 -5.39 -1.68 4.04
N ALA A 133 -6.12 -1.15 5.01
CA ALA A 133 -6.26 -1.71 6.34
C ALA A 133 -7.72 -2.09 6.62
N LEU A 134 -7.94 -3.32 7.05
CA LEU A 134 -9.25 -3.88 7.38
C LEU A 134 -9.35 -4.05 8.88
N LYS A 135 -10.32 -3.38 9.51
CA LYS A 135 -10.50 -3.47 10.95
C LYS A 135 -10.86 -4.91 11.34
N VAL A 136 -10.12 -5.50 12.27
CA VAL A 136 -10.28 -6.91 12.68
C VAL A 136 -11.72 -7.20 13.14
N SER A 137 -12.34 -6.25 13.84
CA SER A 137 -13.74 -6.36 14.30
C SER A 137 -14.75 -6.50 13.16
N ASP A 138 -14.43 -6.01 11.97
CA ASP A 138 -15.36 -5.91 10.86
C ASP A 138 -15.26 -7.14 9.94
N VAL A 139 -14.11 -7.82 9.95
CA VAL A 139 -13.81 -8.94 9.05
C VAL A 139 -13.58 -10.29 9.77
N GLY A 140 -13.57 -10.27 11.10
CA GLY A 140 -13.42 -11.46 11.95
C GLY A 140 -11.97 -11.72 12.34
N ASN A 141 -11.76 -12.06 13.61
CA ASN A 141 -10.44 -12.28 14.19
C ASN A 141 -9.90 -13.68 13.85
N SER A 142 -9.05 -13.73 12.83
CA SER A 142 -8.21 -14.85 12.45
C SER A 142 -6.75 -14.66 12.92
N SER A 143 -6.16 -15.73 13.47
CA SER A 143 -4.74 -15.79 13.84
C SER A 143 -3.81 -16.08 12.67
N LYS A 144 -4.36 -16.27 11.46
CA LYS A 144 -3.59 -16.58 10.24
C LYS A 144 -2.85 -15.36 9.69
N TYR A 145 -3.38 -14.17 9.94
CA TYR A 145 -2.91 -12.91 9.33
C TYR A 145 -2.28 -12.02 10.38
N ARG A 146 -1.36 -11.15 9.97
CA ARG A 146 -0.70 -10.17 10.84
C ARG A 146 -1.62 -9.00 11.15
N HIS A 147 -1.54 -8.51 12.39
CA HIS A 147 -2.32 -7.38 12.88
C HIS A 147 -1.37 -6.21 13.16
N TRP A 148 -1.76 -4.98 12.86
CA TRP A 148 -1.21 -3.80 13.55
C TRP A 148 -2.26 -3.26 14.48
N ASN A 149 -1.81 -2.88 15.66
CA ASN A 149 -2.59 -2.06 16.55
C ASN A 149 -2.28 -0.59 16.25
N LEU A 150 -3.24 0.11 15.66
CA LEU A 150 -3.15 1.55 15.42
C LEU A 150 -4.08 2.25 16.40
N LYS A 151 -3.50 2.95 17.39
CA LYS A 151 -4.22 3.67 18.45
C LYS A 151 -5.30 2.83 19.15
N GLY A 152 -4.99 1.57 19.48
CA GLY A 152 -5.92 0.68 20.18
C GLY A 152 -6.93 -0.02 19.27
N ILE A 153 -6.82 0.12 17.95
CA ILE A 153 -7.65 -0.60 16.98
C ILE A 153 -6.78 -1.57 16.20
N ASP A 154 -7.19 -2.84 16.16
CA ASP A 154 -6.50 -3.87 15.39
C ASP A 154 -6.95 -3.88 13.93
N TYR A 155 -5.98 -3.94 13.02
CA TYR A 155 -6.18 -3.98 11.57
C TYR A 155 -5.38 -5.12 10.92
N TYR A 156 -5.99 -5.77 9.93
CA TYR A 156 -5.28 -6.57 8.92
C TYR A 156 -4.83 -5.69 7.76
N TYR A 157 -3.67 -6.02 7.18
CA TYR A 157 -3.12 -5.32 6.03
C TYR A 157 -3.39 -6.07 4.74
N LEU A 158 -3.75 -5.33 3.71
CA LEU A 158 -3.92 -5.83 2.36
C LEU A 158 -2.97 -5.06 1.44
N GLU A 159 -2.03 -5.80 0.85
CA GLU A 159 -1.12 -5.32 -0.19
C GLU A 159 -1.85 -5.35 -1.52
N ALA A 160 -2.05 -4.18 -2.14
CA ALA A 160 -2.87 -4.04 -3.35
C ALA A 160 -2.09 -4.32 -4.65
N THR A 161 -0.77 -4.15 -4.64
CA THR A 161 0.10 -4.37 -5.81
C THR A 161 0.35 -5.84 -6.08
N ILE A 162 0.44 -6.62 -5.01
CA ILE A 162 0.46 -8.09 -5.02
C ILE A 162 -0.67 -8.53 -4.09
N PRO A 163 -1.91 -8.64 -4.61
CA PRO A 163 -3.12 -8.80 -3.82
C PRO A 163 -3.01 -9.93 -2.82
N LYS A 164 -2.83 -9.57 -1.55
CA LYS A 164 -2.84 -10.53 -0.44
C LYS A 164 -3.15 -9.83 0.87
N VAL A 165 -3.75 -10.57 1.79
CA VAL A 165 -3.75 -10.20 3.21
C VAL A 165 -2.41 -10.65 3.79
N VAL A 166 -1.70 -9.75 4.46
CA VAL A 166 -0.34 -10.02 4.96
C VAL A 166 -0.38 -11.12 6.04
N VAL A 167 0.38 -12.19 5.81
CA VAL A 167 0.54 -13.34 6.73
C VAL A 167 1.90 -13.34 7.44
N ASP A 168 2.94 -12.86 6.76
CA ASP A 168 4.30 -12.72 7.29
C ASP A 168 4.89 -11.41 6.78
N ASP A 169 5.34 -10.58 7.72
CA ASP A 169 5.92 -9.28 7.41
C ASP A 169 7.24 -9.40 6.67
N ASN A 170 7.94 -10.52 6.82
CA ASN A 170 9.24 -10.78 6.20
C ASN A 170 9.14 -11.43 4.81
N GLU A 171 7.93 -11.76 4.37
CA GLU A 171 7.72 -12.32 3.04
C GLU A 171 8.08 -11.26 1.99
N ARG A 172 9.10 -11.56 1.18
CA ARG A 172 9.58 -10.64 0.15
C ARG A 172 8.63 -10.59 -1.02
N PHE A 173 8.42 -9.39 -1.55
CA PHE A 173 7.64 -9.15 -2.75
C PHE A 173 8.33 -8.11 -3.63
N LEU A 174 8.11 -8.20 -4.96
CA LEU A 174 8.82 -7.34 -5.91
C LEU A 174 7.98 -6.12 -6.28
N ILE A 175 8.54 -4.93 -6.04
CA ILE A 175 8.06 -3.66 -6.56
C ILE A 175 9.12 -3.11 -7.52
N ASN A 176 8.77 -2.92 -8.79
CA ASN A 176 9.68 -2.38 -9.83
C ASN A 176 11.04 -3.09 -9.88
N GLY A 177 11.02 -4.43 -9.73
CA GLY A 177 12.21 -5.27 -9.74
C GLY A 177 13.06 -5.25 -8.46
N GLN A 178 12.66 -4.48 -7.43
CA GLN A 178 13.31 -4.44 -6.13
C GLN A 178 12.51 -5.26 -5.09
N PRO A 179 13.17 -6.06 -4.24
CA PRO A 179 12.50 -6.79 -3.17
C PRO A 179 12.20 -5.87 -1.98
N TYR A 180 10.96 -5.92 -1.51
CA TYR A 180 10.49 -5.26 -0.29
C TYR A 180 9.87 -6.27 0.66
N THR A 181 9.76 -5.91 1.94
CA THR A 181 9.01 -6.68 2.93
C THR A 181 7.98 -5.79 3.60
N SER A 182 6.89 -6.38 4.10
CA SER A 182 5.88 -5.57 4.81
C SER A 182 6.42 -5.04 6.16
N ALA A 183 7.48 -5.69 6.67
CA ALA A 183 8.20 -5.28 7.89
C ALA A 183 8.83 -3.88 7.77
N GLU A 184 9.31 -3.49 6.59
CA GLU A 184 9.98 -2.20 6.38
C GLU A 184 9.06 -0.98 6.58
N PHE A 185 7.74 -1.21 6.65
CA PHE A 185 6.74 -0.16 6.83
C PHE A 185 6.37 0.12 8.29
N TYR A 186 6.70 -0.78 9.22
CA TYR A 186 6.47 -0.54 10.65
C TYR A 186 7.31 0.63 11.18
N ASP A 187 8.49 0.84 10.59
CA ASP A 187 9.42 1.90 10.99
C ASP A 187 9.17 3.22 10.24
N ALA A 188 8.13 3.28 9.40
CA ALA A 188 7.81 4.46 8.62
C ALA A 188 6.70 5.30 9.27
N THR A 189 6.71 6.61 9.01
CA THR A 189 5.54 7.44 9.31
C THR A 189 4.41 7.04 8.36
N ILE A 190 3.23 6.77 8.93
CA ILE A 190 2.03 6.39 8.18
C ILE A 190 0.90 7.39 8.40
N TYR A 191 0.10 7.54 7.36
CA TYR A 191 -1.11 8.36 7.33
C TYR A 191 -2.29 7.45 6.99
N VAL A 192 -3.42 7.67 7.66
CA VAL A 192 -4.60 6.81 7.57
C VAL A 192 -5.77 7.63 7.07
N PHE A 193 -6.41 7.18 6.00
CA PHE A 193 -7.51 7.86 5.32
C PHE A 193 -8.74 6.96 5.20
N ASP A 194 -9.92 7.57 5.20
CA ASP A 194 -11.19 6.85 5.11
C ASP A 194 -11.60 6.55 3.68
N SER A 195 -11.17 7.40 2.74
CA SER A 195 -11.52 7.31 1.34
C SER A 195 -10.36 7.66 0.40
N PRO A 196 -10.41 7.23 -0.87
CA PRO A 196 -9.47 7.67 -1.90
C PRO A 196 -9.42 9.19 -2.04
N SER A 197 -10.56 9.88 -1.89
CA SER A 197 -10.61 11.35 -1.96
C SER A 197 -9.76 11.99 -0.86
N ASP A 198 -9.90 11.53 0.39
CA ASP A 198 -9.13 12.07 1.53
C ASP A 198 -7.62 11.84 1.35
N ALA A 199 -7.26 10.68 0.79
CA ALA A 199 -5.87 10.34 0.48
C ALA A 199 -5.32 11.13 -0.73
N ASN A 200 -6.17 11.52 -1.67
CA ASN A 200 -5.79 12.29 -2.85
C ASN A 200 -5.49 13.76 -2.51
N ASP A 201 -6.22 14.31 -1.55
CA ASP A 201 -6.05 15.70 -1.09
C ASP A 201 -4.90 15.84 -0.07
N PHE A 202 -4.21 14.73 0.24
CA PHE A 202 -3.12 14.70 1.19
C PHE A 202 -1.81 15.24 0.62
N HIS A 203 -1.20 16.16 1.35
CA HIS A 203 0.17 16.62 1.14
C HIS A 203 0.97 16.44 2.43
N ALA A 204 2.03 15.64 2.39
CA ALA A 204 2.90 15.45 3.55
C ALA A 204 3.64 16.76 3.89
N ASP A 205 3.69 17.09 5.18
CA ASP A 205 4.60 18.07 5.78
C ASP A 205 4.62 19.49 5.14
N TYR A 206 3.49 19.97 4.60
CA TYR A 206 3.34 21.32 4.00
C TYR A 206 4.39 21.66 2.91
N SER A 207 5.09 20.67 2.37
CA SER A 207 6.15 20.92 1.42
C SER A 207 5.60 20.87 0.00
N VAL A 208 5.80 21.96 -0.75
CA VAL A 208 5.37 22.11 -2.16
C VAL A 208 6.06 21.08 -3.09
N LEU A 209 7.04 20.33 -2.57
CA LEU A 209 7.91 19.41 -3.33
C LEU A 209 8.04 18.01 -2.71
N GLY A 210 7.47 17.76 -1.54
CA GLY A 210 7.65 16.51 -0.79
C GLY A 210 6.30 15.96 -0.33
N GLY A 211 5.67 15.19 -1.21
CA GLY A 211 4.42 14.50 -0.94
C GLY A 211 4.44 13.08 -1.49
N PHE A 212 3.41 12.32 -1.14
CA PHE A 212 3.05 11.15 -1.92
C PHE A 212 2.46 11.67 -3.24
N ASN A 213 3.15 11.40 -4.36
CA ASN A 213 2.89 12.09 -5.64
C ASN A 213 1.93 11.33 -6.58
N GLN A 214 1.26 10.30 -6.09
CA GLN A 214 0.37 9.46 -6.90
C GLN A 214 -1.10 9.74 -6.56
N GLU A 215 -1.95 9.74 -7.57
CA GLU A 215 -3.37 10.06 -7.44
C GLU A 215 -4.17 8.83 -6.95
N PHE A 216 -5.08 9.04 -6.01
CA PHE A 216 -6.03 8.04 -5.53
C PHE A 216 -7.35 8.12 -6.32
N VAL A 217 -7.23 8.15 -7.64
CA VAL A 217 -8.38 8.27 -8.57
C VAL A 217 -8.17 7.31 -9.73
N LEU A 218 -9.20 6.51 -10.04
CA LEU A 218 -9.22 5.66 -11.22
C LEU A 218 -9.77 6.43 -12.42
N LYS A 219 -8.95 6.63 -13.44
CA LYS A 219 -9.35 7.24 -14.71
C LYS A 219 -9.99 6.20 -15.62
N LYS A 220 -10.65 6.66 -16.69
CA LYS A 220 -11.28 5.77 -17.68
C LYS A 220 -10.30 4.74 -18.24
N ASP A 221 -9.08 5.15 -18.56
CA ASP A 221 -8.04 4.27 -19.07
C ASP A 221 -7.61 3.22 -18.04
N ASP A 222 -7.55 3.57 -16.75
CA ASP A 222 -7.27 2.62 -15.67
C ASP A 222 -8.38 1.57 -15.58
N LEU A 223 -9.65 2.01 -15.63
CA LEU A 223 -10.81 1.13 -15.61
C LEU A 223 -10.85 0.18 -16.82
N ASP A 224 -10.43 0.63 -18.00
CA ASP A 224 -10.36 -0.21 -19.19
C ASP A 224 -9.28 -1.29 -19.09
N LYS A 225 -8.12 -0.97 -18.52
CA LYS A 225 -7.05 -1.94 -18.23
C LYS A 225 -7.52 -2.97 -17.21
N ILE A 226 -8.16 -2.53 -16.13
CA ILE A 226 -8.74 -3.41 -15.10
C ILE A 226 -9.82 -4.31 -15.73
N GLN A 227 -10.71 -3.76 -16.56
CA GLN A 227 -11.74 -4.55 -17.22
C GLN A 227 -11.14 -5.58 -18.18
N LYS A 228 -10.07 -5.23 -18.91
CA LYS A 228 -9.35 -6.17 -19.76
C LYS A 228 -8.70 -7.29 -18.94
N PHE A 229 -8.12 -6.96 -17.80
CA PHE A 229 -7.56 -7.95 -16.86
C PHE A 229 -8.62 -8.91 -16.32
N LEU A 230 -9.81 -8.40 -16.01
CA LEU A 230 -10.89 -9.18 -15.39
C LEU A 230 -11.59 -10.16 -16.35
N LYS A 231 -11.46 -9.99 -17.67
CA LYS A 231 -11.94 -10.92 -18.70
C LYS A 231 -11.11 -12.21 -18.76
#